data_AF-G7VDU9-F1
#
_entry.id   AF-G7VDU9-F1
#
_cell.length_a   1.000
_cell.length_b   1.000
_cell.length_c   1.000
_cell.angle_alpha   90.00
_cell.angle_beta   90.00
_cell.angle_gamma   90.00
#
_symmetry.space_group_name_H-M   'P 1'
#
loop_
_entity.id
_entity.type
_entity.pdbx_description
1 polymer ?
#
loop_
_entity_poly.entity_id
_entity_poly.type
_entity_poly.pdbx_seq_one_letter_code
_entity_poly.pdbx_strand_id
1 'polypeptide(L)'
;MTTVKLQARPKPGDTFTLPNGKRVEVRDIGVPYVLPPAAVCDDPLCPWHGHLKIRLKLLEVTVEKVRMHKAAVVTHEWVHYIRKYNRYERRRRRMRVRVPECIEVKPGDKVIIAETRPLSKTISWVVIGKKEDVTEWTAKHEVLGT
;
A
#
# COMPACT_ATOMS: atom_id res chain seq x y z
N MET A 1 11.26 -16.45 2.93
CA MET A 1 10.83 -15.47 3.96
C MET A 1 9.56 -16.01 4.56
N THR A 2 9.38 -15.80 5.85
CA THR A 2 8.31 -16.46 6.61
C THR A 2 7.23 -15.44 6.89
N THR A 3 6.00 -15.77 6.52
CA THR A 3 4.82 -14.94 6.74
C THR A 3 3.89 -15.69 7.69
N VAL A 4 3.38 -15.00 8.71
CA VAL A 4 2.43 -15.53 9.68
C VAL A 4 1.13 -14.78 9.55
N LYS A 5 0.02 -15.49 9.30
CA LYS A 5 -1.33 -14.90 9.33
C LYS A 5 -1.78 -14.79 10.77
N LEU A 6 -2.19 -13.60 11.19
CA LEU A 6 -2.75 -13.35 12.52
C LEU A 6 -4.28 -13.54 12.48
N GLN A 7 -4.84 -13.90 13.64
CA GLN A 7 -6.30 -14.04 13.80
C GLN A 7 -7.02 -12.68 13.90
N ALA A 8 -6.32 -11.67 14.40
CA ALA A 8 -6.80 -10.29 14.47
C ALA A 8 -5.78 -9.34 13.84
N ARG A 9 -6.24 -8.19 13.34
CA ARG A 9 -5.35 -7.16 12.77
C ARG A 9 -4.51 -6.55 13.90
N PRO A 10 -3.18 -6.41 13.71
CA PRO A 10 -2.32 -5.80 14.71
C PRO A 10 -2.58 -4.30 14.82
N LYS A 11 -2.18 -3.69 15.92
CA LYS A 11 -2.08 -2.23 16.04
C LYS A 11 -0.66 -1.77 15.69
N PRO A 12 -0.47 -0.55 15.19
CA PRO A 12 0.86 0.04 15.10
C PRO A 12 1.54 0.04 16.48
N GLY A 13 2.77 -0.47 16.55
CA GLY A 13 3.56 -0.64 17.77
C GLY A 13 3.59 -2.07 18.34
N ASP A 14 2.74 -2.98 17.85
CA ASP A 14 2.74 -4.36 18.32
C ASP A 14 3.99 -5.12 17.85
N THR A 15 4.51 -6.01 18.70
CA THR A 15 5.70 -6.83 18.42
C THR A 15 5.33 -8.32 18.30
N PHE A 16 5.85 -8.98 17.27
CA PHE A 16 5.59 -10.38 16.97
C PHE A 16 6.89 -11.17 16.85
N THR A 17 6.87 -12.42 17.28
CA THR A 17 8.00 -13.35 17.08
C THR A 17 7.64 -14.31 15.95
N LEU A 18 8.42 -14.29 14.88
CA LEU A 18 8.25 -15.20 13.75
C LEU A 18 8.82 -16.60 14.05
N PRO A 19 8.41 -17.65 13.32
CA PRO A 19 8.94 -19.01 13.48
C PRO A 19 10.47 -19.11 13.29
N ASN A 20 11.07 -18.13 12.61
CA ASN A 20 12.52 -18.03 12.41
C ASN A 20 13.27 -17.44 13.62
N GLY A 21 12.58 -17.14 14.73
CA GLY A 21 13.15 -16.52 15.93
C GLY A 21 13.33 -14.99 15.84
N LYS A 22 13.03 -14.37 14.69
CA LYS A 22 13.11 -12.92 14.52
C LYS A 22 11.91 -12.20 15.14
N ARG A 23 12.19 -11.14 15.90
CA ARG A 23 11.20 -10.20 16.40
C ARG A 23 10.95 -9.11 15.36
N VAL A 24 9.69 -8.86 15.07
CA VAL A 24 9.24 -7.89 14.07
C VAL A 24 8.21 -6.98 14.70
N GLU A 25 8.40 -5.68 14.53
CA GLU A 25 7.51 -4.64 15.05
C GLU A 25 6.65 -4.08 13.91
N VAL A 26 5.37 -3.86 14.17
CA VAL A 26 4.48 -3.18 13.24
C VAL A 26 4.70 -1.68 13.35
N ARG A 27 5.22 -1.07 12.31
CA ARG A 27 5.49 0.37 12.28
C ARG A 27 4.26 1.16 11.91
N ASP A 28 4.20 2.39 12.39
CA ASP A 28 3.29 3.37 11.84
C ASP A 28 3.86 3.96 10.54
N ILE A 29 3.06 3.94 9.49
CA ILE A 29 3.40 4.47 8.16
C ILE A 29 3.07 5.97 8.06
N GLY A 30 2.27 6.51 8.99
CA GLY A 30 1.80 7.89 8.97
C GLY A 30 0.62 8.12 8.03
N VAL A 31 -0.08 7.05 7.62
CA VAL A 31 -1.34 7.12 6.87
C VAL A 31 -2.47 6.65 7.79
N PRO A 32 -3.29 7.56 8.35
CA PRO A 32 -4.17 7.23 9.48
C PRO A 32 -5.37 6.35 9.11
N TYR A 33 -5.78 6.35 7.83
CA TYR A 33 -6.97 5.64 7.38
C TYR A 33 -6.70 4.23 6.85
N VAL A 34 -5.42 3.84 6.69
CA VAL A 34 -5.06 2.50 6.21
C VAL A 34 -4.66 1.63 7.39
N LEU A 35 -5.38 0.54 7.59
CA LEU A 35 -5.08 -0.42 8.64
C LEU A 35 -3.86 -1.28 8.28
N PRO A 36 -3.07 -1.72 9.27
CA PRO A 36 -1.99 -2.65 9.04
C PRO A 36 -2.53 -4.02 8.57
N PRO A 37 -1.73 -4.77 7.80
CA PRO A 37 -2.13 -6.06 7.24
C PRO A 37 -2.32 -7.10 8.35
N ALA A 38 -3.23 -8.04 8.11
CA ALA A 38 -3.46 -9.17 9.02
C ALA A 38 -2.31 -10.18 9.05
N ALA A 39 -1.33 -10.07 8.15
CA ALA A 39 -0.18 -10.96 8.11
C ALA A 39 1.11 -10.19 8.44
N VAL A 40 1.98 -10.85 9.20
CA VAL A 40 3.31 -10.35 9.59
C VAL A 40 4.36 -10.98 8.70
N CYS A 41 5.28 -10.18 8.17
CA CYS A 41 6.34 -10.62 7.26
C CYS A 41 7.72 -10.12 7.69
N ASP A 42 8.76 -10.88 7.33
CA ASP A 42 10.19 -10.58 7.58
C ASP A 42 10.86 -9.85 6.39
N ASP A 43 10.09 -9.19 5.51
CA ASP A 43 10.67 -8.50 4.34
C ASP A 43 11.21 -7.12 4.77
N PRO A 44 12.52 -6.86 4.65
CA PRO A 44 13.09 -5.55 5.00
C PRO A 44 12.55 -4.41 4.15
N LEU A 45 12.03 -4.70 2.94
CA LEU A 45 11.42 -3.74 2.04
C LEU A 45 9.90 -3.61 2.24
N CYS A 46 9.33 -4.22 3.27
CA CYS A 46 7.95 -3.98 3.68
C CYS A 46 7.84 -2.60 4.36
N PRO A 47 6.81 -1.78 4.05
CA PRO A 47 6.58 -0.53 4.77
C PRO A 47 6.12 -0.72 6.22
N TRP A 48 5.39 -1.80 6.52
CA TRP A 48 4.85 -2.08 7.85
C TRP A 48 5.89 -2.70 8.79
N HIS A 49 6.62 -3.71 8.33
CA HIS A 49 7.52 -4.51 9.18
C HIS A 49 9.00 -4.23 8.93
N GLY A 50 9.31 -3.60 7.80
CA GLY A 50 10.67 -3.37 7.33
C GLY A 50 11.13 -1.93 7.60
N HIS A 51 12.22 -1.53 6.93
CA HIS A 51 12.81 -0.20 7.08
C HIS A 51 12.37 0.79 6.00
N LEU A 52 11.47 0.36 5.09
CA LEU A 52 11.10 1.15 3.93
C LEU A 52 10.16 2.30 4.31
N LYS A 53 10.63 3.53 4.09
CA LYS A 53 9.84 4.74 4.29
C LYS A 53 9.03 5.10 3.06
N ILE A 54 7.81 5.57 3.30
CA ILE A 54 6.88 6.06 2.30
C ILE A 54 7.02 7.58 2.14
N ARG A 55 6.74 8.08 0.93
CA ARG A 55 6.68 9.51 0.58
C ARG A 55 5.24 9.98 0.46
N LEU A 56 5.05 11.22 0.02
CA LEU A 56 3.76 11.92 0.06
C LEU A 56 2.69 11.37 -0.90
N LYS A 57 3.06 10.76 -2.03
CA LYS A 57 2.08 10.37 -3.05
C LYS A 57 1.48 9.01 -2.76
N LEU A 58 0.16 9.01 -2.59
CA LEU A 58 -0.69 7.84 -2.51
C LEU A 58 -1.61 7.80 -3.73
N LEU A 59 -1.76 6.62 -4.34
CA LEU A 59 -2.65 6.43 -5.49
C LEU A 59 -3.52 5.20 -5.26
N GLU A 60 -4.80 5.32 -5.62
CA GLU A 60 -5.68 4.17 -5.78
C GLU A 60 -5.55 3.64 -7.20
N VAL A 61 -5.21 2.35 -7.33
CA VAL A 61 -4.95 1.73 -8.63
C VAL A 61 -5.53 0.32 -8.69
N THR A 62 -5.76 -0.17 -9.90
CA THR A 62 -6.24 -1.53 -10.14
C THR A 62 -5.08 -2.44 -10.51
N VAL A 63 -5.08 -3.66 -9.99
CA VAL A 63 -4.02 -4.65 -10.29
C VAL A 63 -4.34 -5.36 -11.60
N GLU A 64 -3.41 -5.33 -12.56
CA GLU A 64 -3.57 -6.09 -13.81
C GLU A 64 -3.02 -7.50 -13.68
N LYS A 65 -1.76 -7.64 -13.27
CA LYS A 65 -1.03 -8.93 -13.30
C LYS A 65 -0.10 -9.07 -12.10
N VAL A 66 -0.14 -10.25 -11.48
CA VAL A 66 0.73 -10.64 -10.34
C VAL A 66 1.56 -11.87 -10.74
N ARG A 67 2.39 -11.71 -11.79
CA ARG A 67 3.27 -12.80 -12.28
C ARG A 67 4.73 -12.66 -11.85
N MET A 68 5.12 -11.48 -11.38
CA MET A 68 6.51 -11.22 -10.99
C MET A 68 6.71 -11.57 -9.51
N HIS A 69 7.89 -12.08 -9.17
CA HIS A 69 8.23 -12.34 -7.78
C HIS A 69 8.23 -11.04 -6.97
N LYS A 70 7.35 -10.97 -5.96
CA LYS A 70 7.17 -9.81 -5.05
C LYS A 70 6.83 -8.50 -5.76
N ALA A 71 6.32 -8.56 -6.98
CA ALA A 71 5.93 -7.38 -7.71
C ALA A 71 4.66 -7.62 -8.53
N ALA A 72 3.88 -6.56 -8.70
CA ALA A 72 2.69 -6.56 -9.52
C ALA A 72 2.74 -5.42 -10.55
N VAL A 73 2.05 -5.64 -11.67
CA VAL A 73 1.74 -4.58 -12.63
C VAL A 73 0.38 -4.03 -12.27
N VAL A 74 0.33 -2.73 -12.02
CA VAL A 74 -0.90 -1.99 -11.71
C VAL A 74 -1.18 -0.97 -12.80
N THR A 75 -2.46 -0.64 -12.96
CA THR A 75 -2.92 0.39 -13.89
C THR A 75 -3.65 1.48 -13.14
N HIS A 76 -3.21 2.71 -13.39
CA HIS A 76 -3.87 3.91 -12.95
C HIS A 76 -4.63 4.50 -14.15
N GLU A 77 -5.95 4.54 -14.04
CA GLU A 77 -6.84 5.14 -15.04
C GLU A 77 -7.38 6.46 -14.51
N TRP A 78 -7.30 7.51 -15.30
CA TRP A 78 -7.88 8.81 -14.97
C TRP A 78 -8.48 9.47 -16.20
N VAL A 79 -9.43 10.37 -15.97
CA VAL A 79 -10.01 11.21 -17.02
C VAL A 79 -9.20 12.50 -17.13
N HIS A 80 -8.79 12.85 -18.34
CA HIS A 80 -8.07 14.07 -18.65
C HIS A 80 -8.97 15.02 -19.43
N TYR A 81 -9.11 16.25 -18.96
CA TYR A 81 -9.93 17.26 -19.61
C TYR A 81 -9.18 17.96 -20.75
N ILE A 82 -9.74 17.93 -21.95
CA ILE A 82 -9.20 18.62 -23.12
C ILE A 82 -9.90 19.97 -23.29
N ARG A 83 -9.23 21.04 -22.88
CA ARG A 83 -9.76 22.42 -22.84
C ARG A 83 -10.26 22.95 -24.19
N LYS A 84 -9.64 22.55 -25.31
CA LYS A 84 -10.07 22.99 -26.66
C LYS A 84 -11.46 22.46 -27.04
N TYR A 85 -11.77 21.21 -26.66
CA TYR A 85 -12.98 20.52 -27.10
C TYR A 85 -14.03 20.40 -25.99
N ASN A 86 -13.74 20.89 -24.79
CA ASN A 86 -14.57 20.73 -23.59
C ASN A 86 -15.03 19.28 -23.37
N ARG A 87 -14.14 18.32 -23.62
CA ARG A 87 -14.39 16.87 -23.52
C ARG A 87 -13.34 16.20 -22.64
N TYR A 88 -13.71 15.08 -22.02
CA TYR A 88 -12.79 14.24 -21.25
C TYR A 88 -12.30 13.07 -22.08
N GLU A 89 -11.00 12.77 -21.99
CA GLU A 89 -10.36 11.59 -22.54
C GLU A 89 -10.01 10.62 -21.40
N ARG A 90 -10.23 9.32 -21.58
CA ARG A 90 -9.78 8.29 -20.63
C ARG A 90 -8.31 7.95 -20.91
N ARG A 91 -7.43 8.20 -19.94
CA ARG A 91 -6.00 7.84 -20.02
C ARG A 91 -5.67 6.74 -19.02
N ARG A 92 -4.69 5.92 -19.37
CA ARG A 92 -4.17 4.86 -18.50
C ARG A 92 -2.64 4.88 -18.45
N ARG A 93 -2.09 4.63 -17.26
CA ARG A 93 -0.65 4.43 -17.03
C ARG A 93 -0.43 3.10 -16.33
N ARG A 94 0.45 2.26 -16.89
CA ARG A 94 0.92 1.04 -16.24
C ARG A 94 2.15 1.34 -15.39
N MET A 95 2.15 0.83 -14.17
CA MET A 95 3.23 0.98 -13.20
C MET A 95 3.60 -0.38 -12.61
N ARG A 96 4.86 -0.54 -12.20
CA ARG A 96 5.34 -1.72 -11.49
C ARG A 96 5.49 -1.37 -10.02
N VAL A 97 4.97 -2.24 -9.17
CA VAL A 97 4.86 -2.00 -7.72
C VAL A 97 5.42 -3.20 -6.98
N ARG A 98 6.14 -2.95 -5.89
CA ARG A 98 6.53 -4.00 -4.93
C ARG A 98 5.31 -4.43 -4.14
N VAL A 99 5.10 -5.73 -4.03
CA VAL A 99 4.08 -6.33 -3.17
C VAL A 99 4.79 -6.97 -1.98
N PRO A 100 4.60 -6.45 -0.76
CA PRO A 100 5.07 -7.13 0.45
C PRO A 100 4.33 -8.45 0.65
N GLU A 101 5.00 -9.47 1.19
CA GLU A 101 4.40 -10.80 1.44
C GLU A 101 3.24 -10.76 2.43
N CYS A 102 3.19 -9.72 3.26
CA CYS A 102 2.09 -9.43 4.17
C CYS A 102 0.73 -9.20 3.49
N ILE A 103 0.73 -8.85 2.19
CA ILE A 103 -0.48 -8.45 1.47
C ILE A 103 -0.68 -9.38 0.28
N GLU A 104 -1.74 -10.19 0.34
CA GLU A 104 -2.12 -11.07 -0.76
C GLU A 104 -2.92 -10.28 -1.80
N VAL A 105 -2.31 -10.01 -2.96
CA VAL A 105 -2.93 -9.23 -4.04
C VAL A 105 -3.36 -10.16 -5.17
N LYS A 106 -4.62 -10.02 -5.64
CA LYS A 106 -5.15 -10.74 -6.80
C LYS A 106 -5.35 -9.79 -7.99
N PRO A 107 -5.31 -10.30 -9.24
CA PRO A 107 -5.65 -9.49 -10.41
C PRO A 107 -7.11 -9.00 -10.31
N GLY A 108 -7.33 -7.71 -10.58
CA GLY A 108 -8.63 -7.05 -10.45
C GLY A 108 -8.84 -6.30 -9.13
N ASP A 109 -8.02 -6.53 -8.11
CA ASP A 109 -8.13 -5.85 -6.83
C ASP A 109 -7.82 -4.34 -6.97
N LYS A 110 -8.55 -3.51 -6.23
CA LYS A 110 -8.21 -2.09 -6.02
C LYS A 110 -7.29 -1.96 -4.82
N VAL A 111 -6.10 -1.47 -5.05
CA VAL A 111 -5.03 -1.34 -4.05
C VAL A 111 -4.59 0.10 -3.89
N ILE A 112 -4.14 0.43 -2.69
CA ILE A 112 -3.50 1.70 -2.39
C ILE A 112 -2.00 1.50 -2.49
N ILE A 113 -1.39 2.29 -3.37
CA ILE A 113 0.06 2.31 -3.55
C ILE A 113 0.64 3.60 -3.03
N ALA A 114 1.88 3.52 -2.57
CA ALA A 114 2.66 4.63 -2.09
C ALA A 114 3.94 4.79 -2.89
N GLU A 115 4.33 6.04 -3.08
CA GLU A 115 5.64 6.39 -3.63
C GLU A 115 6.74 6.14 -2.58
N THR A 116 7.84 5.53 -3.03
CA THR A 116 9.01 5.27 -2.18
C THR A 116 10.29 5.78 -2.85
N ARG A 117 11.44 5.57 -2.19
CA ARG A 117 12.72 5.60 -2.92
C ARG A 117 12.70 4.54 -4.04
N PRO A 118 13.45 4.73 -5.13
CA PRO A 118 13.62 3.68 -6.13
C PRO A 118 14.16 2.40 -5.48
N LEU A 119 13.45 1.29 -5.64
CA LEU A 119 13.85 -0.04 -5.16
C LEU A 119 14.54 -0.84 -6.26
N SER A 120 14.20 -0.55 -7.50
CA SER A 120 14.76 -1.16 -8.70
C SER A 120 14.66 -0.18 -9.87
N LYS A 121 15.15 -0.57 -11.05
CA LYS A 121 15.11 0.26 -12.28
C LYS A 121 13.71 0.80 -12.60
N THR A 122 12.67 0.02 -12.29
CA THR A 122 11.28 0.36 -12.65
C THR A 122 10.31 0.38 -11.48
N ILE A 123 10.76 0.02 -10.27
CA ILE A 123 9.91 -0.08 -9.08
C ILE A 123 10.28 1.05 -8.13
N SER A 124 9.38 2.01 -8.03
CA SER A 124 9.46 3.13 -7.07
C SER A 124 8.18 3.26 -6.24
N TRP A 125 7.33 2.25 -6.30
CA TRP A 125 6.01 2.21 -5.66
C TRP A 125 5.85 0.91 -4.88
N VAL A 126 5.15 0.96 -3.75
CA VAL A 126 4.85 -0.20 -2.90
C VAL A 126 3.36 -0.24 -2.54
N VAL A 127 2.79 -1.44 -2.45
CA VAL A 127 1.41 -1.65 -1.98
C VAL A 127 1.37 -1.53 -0.46
N ILE A 128 0.44 -0.70 0.06
CA ILE A 128 0.24 -0.53 1.52
C ILE A 128 -0.95 -1.35 2.02
N GLY A 129 -2.04 -1.37 1.26
CA GLY A 129 -3.29 -2.01 1.66
C GLY A 129 -4.27 -2.13 0.50
N LYS A 130 -5.33 -2.90 0.70
CA LYS A 130 -6.46 -2.96 -0.23
C LYS A 130 -7.45 -1.85 0.11
N LYS A 131 -8.32 -1.53 -0.84
CA LYS A 131 -9.41 -0.57 -0.60
C LYS A 131 -10.35 -1.02 0.54
N GLU A 132 -10.48 -2.33 0.74
CA GLU A 132 -11.25 -2.94 1.84
C GLU A 132 -10.62 -2.71 3.22
N ASP A 133 -9.33 -2.38 3.27
CA ASP A 133 -8.60 -2.14 4.52
C ASP A 133 -8.67 -0.68 4.98
N VAL A 134 -9.39 0.16 4.24
CA VAL A 134 -9.57 1.57 4.54
C VAL A 134 -10.68 1.74 5.56
N THR A 135 -10.36 2.42 6.66
CA THR A 135 -11.35 2.89 7.63
C THR A 135 -11.87 4.26 7.24
N GLU A 136 -13.13 4.54 7.56
CA GLU A 136 -13.68 5.89 7.46
C GLU A 136 -12.99 6.75 8.52
N TRP A 137 -12.03 7.58 8.08
CA TRP A 137 -11.36 8.52 8.96
C TRP A 137 -12.06 9.87 8.88
N THR A 138 -12.81 10.21 9.93
CA THR A 138 -13.37 11.55 10.09
C THR A 138 -12.34 12.44 10.79
N ALA A 139 -11.86 13.48 10.11
CA ALA A 139 -11.08 14.52 10.77
C ALA A 139 -11.92 15.13 11.88
N LYS A 140 -11.46 15.03 13.14
CA LYS A 140 -12.04 15.75 14.27
C LYS A 140 -11.87 17.24 13.99
N HIS A 141 -12.87 17.87 13.38
CA HIS A 141 -12.95 19.32 13.34
C HIS A 141 -13.30 19.75 14.77
N GLU A 142 -12.30 19.96 15.61
CA GLU A 142 -12.45 20.87 16.73
C GLU A 142 -12.65 22.24 16.11
N VAL A 143 -13.93 22.63 16.01
CA VAL A 143 -14.30 24.01 15.72
C VAL A 143 -13.64 24.82 16.83
N LEU A 144 -12.58 25.56 16.51
CA LEU A 144 -12.04 26.57 17.42
C LEU A 144 -13.20 27.55 17.64
N GLY A 145 -13.88 27.38 18.77
CA GLY A 145 -14.92 28.28 19.22
C GLY A 145 -14.38 29.70 19.26
N THR A 146 -15.21 30.62 18.77
CA THR A 146 -15.11 32.09 18.84
C THR A 146 -14.28 32.64 19.98
#